data_AF-A0A967EEL0-F1
#
_entry.id   AF-A0A967EEL0-F1
#
_cell.length_a   1.000
_cell.length_b   1.000
_cell.length_c   1.000
_cell.angle_alpha   90.00
_cell.angle_beta   90.00
_cell.angle_gamma   90.00
#
_symmetry.space_group_name_H-M   'P 1'
#
loop_
_entity.id
_entity.type
_entity.pdbx_description
1 polymer ?
#
loop_
_entity_poly.entity_id
_entity_poly.type
_entity_poly.pdbx_seq_one_letter_code
_entity_poly.pdbx_strand_id
1 'polypeptide(L)'
;MANKTNRTPAPVPDNAPRPTDHQAKQTGQENDDFTFTGADGNTYTIPDATEAMRKVPGSAIHEMMLNPSDIQMQSRLTAFALEQSNIEPVAKAQLLALPWEEYVAIVGDWFESADVEGASVGKSSGSSD
;
A
#
# COMPACT_ATOMS: atom_id res chain seq x y z
N MET A 1 17.44 48.02 -47.75
CA MET A 1 17.49 46.69 -48.41
C MET A 1 17.69 45.62 -47.35
N ALA A 2 16.93 44.51 -47.44
CA ALA A 2 16.98 43.24 -46.69
C ALA A 2 16.70 43.29 -45.16
N ASN A 3 15.42 43.30 -44.74
CA ASN A 3 14.56 42.15 -44.40
C ASN A 3 15.02 41.33 -43.18
N LYS A 4 14.45 41.62 -42.00
CA LYS A 4 14.53 40.80 -40.78
C LYS A 4 13.50 39.68 -40.89
N THR A 5 13.94 38.46 -41.20
CA THR A 5 13.06 37.30 -41.24
C THR A 5 12.85 36.75 -39.83
N ASN A 6 11.69 37.05 -39.24
CA ASN A 6 11.12 36.34 -38.10
C ASN A 6 11.01 34.85 -38.45
N ARG A 7 11.70 33.97 -37.71
CA ARG A 7 11.44 32.53 -37.78
C ARG A 7 10.34 32.19 -36.79
N THR A 8 9.12 32.09 -37.30
CA THR A 8 8.01 31.40 -36.65
C THR A 8 8.36 29.91 -36.57
N PRO A 9 8.37 29.25 -35.40
CA PRO A 9 8.48 27.79 -35.36
C PRO A 9 7.17 27.17 -35.86
N ALA A 10 7.29 26.18 -36.74
CA ALA A 10 6.17 25.42 -37.29
C ALA A 10 5.40 24.68 -36.18
N PRO A 11 4.07 24.47 -36.32
CA PRO A 11 3.32 23.63 -35.41
C PRO A 11 3.74 22.17 -35.59
N VAL A 12 4.24 21.57 -34.51
CA VAL A 12 4.53 20.12 -34.46
C VAL A 12 3.18 19.39 -34.36
N PRO A 13 2.88 18.38 -35.19
CA PRO A 13 1.66 17.61 -35.09
C PRO A 13 1.64 16.80 -33.77
N ASP A 14 0.66 17.12 -32.94
CA ASP A 14 0.44 16.60 -31.58
C ASP A 14 -0.22 15.20 -31.63
N ASN A 15 0.48 14.21 -32.20
CA ASN A 15 -0.01 12.82 -32.24
C ASN A 15 1.12 11.78 -32.30
N ALA A 16 2.14 11.97 -31.45
CA ALA A 16 3.03 10.88 -31.08
C ALA A 16 2.60 10.37 -29.68
N PRO A 17 2.20 9.09 -29.52
CA PRO A 17 1.98 8.53 -28.20
C PRO A 17 3.31 8.57 -27.45
N ARG A 18 3.37 9.42 -26.43
CA ARG A 18 4.49 9.42 -25.48
C ARG A 18 4.46 8.06 -24.77
N PRO A 19 5.61 7.41 -24.53
CA PRO A 19 5.63 6.25 -23.65
C PRO A 19 4.99 6.70 -22.33
N THR A 20 3.98 5.96 -21.90
CA THR A 20 3.22 6.23 -20.68
C THR A 20 4.17 6.10 -19.50
N ASP A 21 4.90 7.18 -19.20
CA ASP A 21 5.38 7.47 -17.86
C ASP A 21 4.17 7.24 -16.96
N HIS A 22 4.31 6.30 -16.04
CA HIS A 22 3.28 5.90 -15.11
C HIS A 22 2.77 7.16 -14.40
N GLN A 23 1.70 7.75 -14.93
CA GLN A 23 0.98 8.81 -14.26
C GLN A 23 0.44 8.18 -13.00
N ALA A 24 1.09 8.51 -11.88
CA ALA A 24 0.52 8.35 -10.56
C ALA A 24 -0.88 8.96 -10.64
N LYS A 25 -1.89 8.09 -10.62
CA LYS A 25 -3.25 8.53 -10.35
C LYS A 25 -3.21 9.14 -8.96
N GLN A 26 -3.12 10.46 -8.90
CA GLN A 26 -3.68 11.23 -7.81
C GLN A 26 -5.19 11.05 -7.90
N THR A 27 -5.69 9.94 -7.36
CA THR A 27 -7.08 9.85 -6.91
C THR A 27 -7.12 10.33 -5.47
N GLY A 28 -8.17 11.08 -5.15
CA GLY A 28 -8.25 11.87 -3.94
C GLY A 28 -8.10 11.04 -2.67
N GLN A 29 -7.74 11.77 -1.62
CA GLN A 29 -7.83 11.42 -0.22
C GLN A 29 -9.28 11.00 0.14
N GLU A 30 -9.66 9.78 -0.22
CA GLU A 30 -10.74 9.02 0.41
C GLU A 30 -10.06 8.13 1.45
N ASN A 31 -10.61 8.06 2.66
CA ASN A 31 -10.13 7.08 3.64
C ASN A 31 -10.45 5.70 3.05
N ASP A 32 -9.45 5.03 2.48
CA ASP A 32 -9.58 3.70 1.87
C ASP A 32 -9.71 2.65 2.96
N ASP A 33 -10.88 2.66 3.59
CA ASP A 33 -11.34 1.64 4.52
C ASP A 33 -11.34 0.28 3.81
N PHE A 34 -10.52 -0.66 4.28
CA PHE A 34 -10.38 -2.00 3.72
C PHE A 34 -11.54 -2.88 4.18
N THR A 35 -12.27 -3.51 3.25
CA THR A 35 -13.40 -4.39 3.61
C THR A 35 -13.07 -5.87 3.48
N PHE A 36 -13.60 -6.70 4.37
CA PHE A 36 -13.48 -8.16 4.30
C PHE A 36 -14.78 -8.86 4.71
N THR A 37 -14.95 -10.10 4.28
CA THR A 37 -16.06 -10.96 4.73
C THR A 37 -15.63 -11.70 6.00
N GLY A 38 -16.38 -11.52 7.09
CA GLY A 38 -16.14 -12.20 8.36
C GLY A 38 -16.56 -13.66 8.37
N ALA A 39 -16.20 -14.38 9.42
CA ALA A 39 -16.52 -15.81 9.58
C ALA A 39 -18.03 -16.10 9.64
N ASP A 40 -18.84 -15.09 9.95
CA ASP A 40 -20.31 -15.15 9.94
C ASP A 40 -20.94 -14.79 8.58
N GLY A 41 -20.13 -14.49 7.57
CA GLY A 41 -20.57 -14.12 6.23
C GLY A 41 -20.95 -12.64 6.05
N ASN A 42 -20.83 -11.82 7.09
CA ASN A 42 -21.08 -10.38 7.00
C ASN A 42 -19.84 -9.62 6.52
N THR A 43 -20.03 -8.44 5.92
CA THR A 43 -18.93 -7.56 5.52
C THR A 43 -18.54 -6.63 6.66
N TYR A 44 -17.24 -6.55 6.93
CA TYR A 44 -16.63 -5.72 7.95
C TYR A 44 -15.55 -4.81 7.34
N THR A 45 -15.18 -3.79 8.11
CA THR A 45 -14.20 -2.79 7.71
C THR A 45 -13.01 -2.80 8.65
N ILE A 46 -11.82 -2.67 8.07
CA ILE A 46 -10.54 -2.42 8.71
C ILE A 46 -10.12 -1.00 8.29
N PRO A 47 -9.91 -0.06 9.22
CA PRO A 47 -9.42 1.26 8.88
C PRO A 47 -8.06 1.19 8.18
N ASP A 48 -7.72 2.22 7.40
CA ASP A 48 -6.44 2.36 6.72
C ASP A 48 -5.23 1.95 7.61
N ALA A 49 -4.34 1.13 7.03
CA ALA A 49 -3.18 0.56 7.72
C ALA A 49 -2.08 1.58 8.04
N THR A 50 -2.02 2.70 7.33
CA THR A 50 -0.95 3.71 7.44
C THR A 50 -0.86 4.26 8.85
N GLU A 51 -1.99 4.61 9.46
CA GLU A 51 -2.00 5.17 10.82
C GLU A 51 -1.65 4.12 11.89
N ALA A 52 -1.99 2.85 11.66
CA ALA A 52 -1.55 1.75 12.52
C ALA A 52 -0.03 1.52 12.39
N MET A 53 0.48 1.53 11.16
CA MET A 53 1.89 1.33 10.82
C MET A 53 2.79 2.44 11.38
N ARG A 54 2.34 3.70 11.37
CA ARG A 54 3.07 4.85 11.97
C ARG A 54 3.31 4.70 13.48
N LYS A 55 2.48 3.92 14.16
CA LYS A 55 2.57 3.66 15.60
C LYS A 55 3.40 2.42 15.93
N VAL A 56 3.75 1.61 14.93
CA VAL A 56 4.63 0.47 15.12
C VAL A 56 6.02 0.97 15.53
N PRO A 57 6.63 0.44 16.60
CA PRO A 57 7.98 0.81 16.99
C PRO A 57 9.00 0.48 15.90
N GLY A 58 9.89 1.43 15.58
CA GLY A 58 10.96 1.20 14.60
C GLY A 58 11.89 0.04 14.95
N SER A 59 12.03 -0.32 16.23
CA SER A 59 12.76 -1.51 16.67
C SER A 59 12.11 -2.80 16.18
N ALA A 60 10.78 -2.89 16.15
CA ALA A 60 10.06 -4.05 15.65
C ALA A 60 10.27 -4.22 14.14
N ILE A 61 10.24 -3.11 13.39
CA ILE A 61 10.55 -3.11 11.95
C ILE A 61 12.02 -3.49 11.71
N HIS A 62 12.96 -2.94 12.50
CA HIS A 62 14.37 -3.27 12.39
C HIS A 62 14.64 -4.76 12.63
N GLU A 63 14.04 -5.35 13.65
CA GLU A 63 14.18 -6.78 13.95
C GLU A 63 13.58 -7.65 12.84
N MET A 64 12.44 -7.25 12.26
CA MET A 64 11.85 -7.91 11.09
C MET A 64 12.79 -7.84 9.87
N MET A 65 13.46 -6.70 9.64
CA MET A 65 14.41 -6.56 8.54
C MET A 65 15.64 -7.46 8.70
N LEU A 66 16.09 -7.69 9.94
CA LEU A 66 17.22 -8.58 10.23
C LEU A 66 16.84 -10.06 10.08
N ASN A 67 15.59 -10.42 10.39
CA ASN A 67 15.10 -11.81 10.35
C ASN A 67 13.73 -11.88 9.66
N PRO A 68 13.66 -11.64 8.34
CA PRO A 68 12.39 -11.54 7.63
C PRO A 68 11.65 -12.88 7.55
N SER A 69 12.33 -14.01 7.75
CA SER A 69 11.72 -15.35 7.80
C SER A 69 11.24 -15.76 9.20
N ASP A 70 11.41 -14.93 10.22
CA ASP A 70 10.94 -15.23 11.56
C ASP A 70 9.43 -14.98 11.67
N ILE A 71 8.66 -16.06 11.58
CA ILE A 71 7.19 -16.06 11.68
C ILE A 71 6.71 -15.46 13.01
N GLN A 72 7.47 -15.63 14.11
CA GLN A 72 7.08 -15.04 15.39
C GLN A 72 7.19 -13.52 15.37
N MET A 73 8.21 -12.98 14.70
CA MET A 73 8.37 -11.53 14.55
C MET A 73 7.31 -10.94 13.63
N GLN A 74 7.02 -11.60 12.51
CA GLN A 74 5.91 -11.21 11.64
C GLN A 74 4.58 -11.22 12.39
N SER A 75 4.29 -12.29 13.15
CA SER A 75 3.05 -12.39 13.94
C SER A 75 2.95 -11.32 15.02
N ARG A 76 4.06 -10.98 15.69
CA ARG A 76 4.09 -9.90 16.69
C ARG A 76 3.83 -8.55 16.03
N LEU A 77 4.45 -8.27 14.89
CA LEU A 77 4.23 -7.03 14.14
C LEU A 77 2.77 -6.90 13.72
N THR A 78 2.19 -7.97 13.18
CA THR A 78 0.77 -8.04 12.84
C THR A 78 -0.11 -7.76 14.05
N ALA A 79 0.15 -8.41 15.18
CA ALA A 79 -0.60 -8.17 16.40
C ALA A 79 -0.48 -6.71 16.85
N PHE A 80 0.71 -6.13 16.83
CA PHE A 80 0.91 -4.71 17.17
C PHE A 80 0.11 -3.80 16.25
N ALA A 81 0.21 -3.96 14.93
CA ALA A 81 -0.53 -3.13 13.98
C ALA A 81 -2.05 -3.25 14.21
N LEU A 82 -2.58 -4.46 14.41
CA LEU A 82 -4.00 -4.68 14.70
C LEU A 82 -4.42 -4.10 16.07
N GLU A 83 -3.54 -4.05 17.07
CA GLU A 83 -3.82 -3.34 18.33
C GLU A 83 -3.77 -1.81 18.18
N GLN A 84 -2.93 -1.30 17.28
CA GLN A 84 -2.81 0.14 17.02
C GLN A 84 -3.84 0.68 16.03
N SER A 85 -4.46 -0.22 15.27
CA SER A 85 -5.57 0.07 14.39
C SER A 85 -6.84 0.34 15.19
N ASN A 86 -7.67 1.27 14.71
CA ASN A 86 -8.97 1.58 15.32
C ASN A 86 -10.05 0.61 14.81
N ILE A 87 -9.73 -0.68 14.61
CA ILE A 87 -10.71 -1.66 14.14
C ILE A 87 -11.80 -1.85 15.21
N GLU A 88 -13.06 -1.81 14.78
CA GLU A 88 -14.20 -2.10 15.64
C GLU A 88 -14.06 -3.49 16.30
N PRO A 89 -14.36 -3.65 17.60
CA PRO A 89 -14.13 -4.92 18.31
C PRO A 89 -14.78 -6.13 17.66
N VAL A 90 -15.98 -5.96 17.09
CA VAL A 90 -16.70 -7.03 16.39
C VAL A 90 -15.99 -7.39 15.07
N ALA A 91 -15.53 -6.39 14.30
CA ALA A 91 -14.77 -6.64 13.09
C ALA A 91 -13.45 -7.36 13.42
N LYS A 92 -12.73 -6.94 14.45
CA LYS A 92 -11.49 -7.60 14.89
C LYS A 92 -11.73 -9.05 15.31
N ALA A 93 -12.79 -9.33 16.05
CA ALA A 93 -13.16 -10.69 16.43
C ALA A 93 -13.47 -11.56 15.20
N GLN A 94 -14.15 -11.00 14.20
CA GLN A 94 -14.49 -11.71 12.96
C GLN A 94 -13.27 -11.98 12.10
N LEU A 95 -12.34 -11.01 12.01
CA LEU A 95 -11.05 -11.19 11.34
C LEU A 95 -10.25 -12.34 11.97
N LEU A 96 -10.16 -12.36 13.30
CA LEU A 96 -9.41 -13.39 14.04
C LEU A 96 -10.08 -14.77 14.05
N ALA A 97 -11.37 -14.85 13.71
CA ALA A 97 -12.11 -16.10 13.61
C ALA A 97 -11.98 -16.76 12.23
N LEU A 98 -11.41 -16.08 11.24
CA LEU A 98 -11.23 -16.62 9.90
C LEU A 98 -10.24 -17.78 9.86
N PRO A 99 -10.36 -18.70 8.88
CA PRO A 99 -9.31 -19.65 8.57
C PRO A 99 -7.98 -18.94 8.33
N TRP A 100 -6.88 -19.59 8.72
CA TRP A 100 -5.53 -19.02 8.62
C TRP A 100 -5.21 -18.43 7.25
N GLU A 101 -5.57 -19.12 6.17
CA GLU A 101 -5.29 -18.67 4.79
C GLU A 101 -6.02 -17.36 4.46
N GLU A 102 -7.29 -17.23 4.85
CA GLU A 102 -8.09 -16.02 4.64
C GLU A 102 -7.59 -14.87 5.52
N TYR A 103 -7.27 -15.16 6.78
CA TYR A 103 -6.69 -14.18 7.71
C TYR A 103 -5.38 -13.59 7.17
N VAL A 104 -4.45 -14.44 6.72
CA VAL A 104 -3.15 -13.98 6.18
C VAL A 104 -3.34 -13.18 4.90
N ALA A 105 -4.24 -13.60 4.01
CA ALA A 105 -4.51 -12.85 2.78
C ALA A 105 -5.06 -11.44 3.10
N ILE A 106 -6.08 -11.33 3.95
CA ILE A 106 -6.68 -10.04 4.33
C ILE A 106 -5.67 -9.13 5.02
N VAL A 107 -4.92 -9.67 5.99
CA VAL A 107 -3.93 -8.89 6.72
C VAL A 107 -2.78 -8.46 5.81
N GLY A 108 -2.34 -9.34 4.90
CA GLY A 108 -1.32 -9.03 3.90
C GLY A 108 -1.74 -7.89 2.99
N ASP A 109 -2.93 -7.99 2.39
CA ASP A 109 -3.49 -6.95 1.53
C ASP A 109 -3.65 -5.61 2.28
N TRP A 110 -4.09 -5.67 3.54
CA TRP A 110 -4.19 -4.49 4.40
C TRP A 110 -2.83 -3.85 4.69
N PHE A 111 -1.79 -4.63 4.97
CA PHE A 111 -0.44 -4.09 5.13
C PHE A 111 0.11 -3.51 3.82
N GLU A 112 -0.17 -4.14 2.67
CA GLU A 112 0.24 -3.64 1.35
C GLU A 112 -0.47 -2.35 0.96
N SER A 113 -1.67 -2.09 1.51
CA SER A 113 -2.40 -0.84 1.29
C SER A 113 -1.82 0.34 2.07
N ALA A 114 -0.91 0.12 3.03
CA ALA A 114 -0.34 1.19 3.84
C ALA A 114 0.55 2.12 2.98
N ASP A 115 0.15 3.39 2.84
CA ASP A 115 0.97 4.42 2.21
C ASP A 115 1.94 5.03 3.24
N VAL A 116 3.00 4.28 3.53
CA VAL A 116 4.11 4.80 4.32
C VAL A 116 5.02 5.62 3.40
N GLU A 117 4.68 6.90 3.21
CA GLU A 117 5.51 7.86 2.46
C GLU A 117 7.00 7.69 2.81
N GLY A 118 7.80 7.22 1.84
CA GLY A 118 9.25 7.04 1.97
C GLY A 118 9.74 5.62 2.33
N ALA A 119 8.86 4.66 2.61
CA ALA A 119 9.23 3.25 2.77
C ALA A 119 8.72 2.41 1.60
N SER A 120 9.27 2.63 0.41
CA SER A 120 9.11 1.67 -0.68
C SER A 120 9.80 0.36 -0.26
N VAL A 121 9.03 -0.61 0.25
CA VAL A 121 9.45 -2.01 0.33
C VAL A 121 9.55 -2.48 -1.11
N GLY A 122 10.74 -2.33 -1.68
CA GLY A 122 10.98 -2.55 -3.10
C GLY A 122 10.47 -3.93 -3.48
N LYS A 123 9.52 -3.99 -4.42
CA LYS A 123 9.38 -5.13 -5.31
C LYS A 123 10.74 -5.31 -5.97
N SER A 124 11.54 -6.26 -5.49
CA SER A 124 12.67 -6.77 -6.23
C SER A 124 12.10 -7.51 -7.44
N SER A 125 11.76 -6.76 -8.48
CA SER A 125 11.65 -7.30 -9.83
C SER A 125 13.05 -7.80 -10.19
N GLY A 126 13.27 -9.09 -9.95
CA GLY A 126 14.40 -9.82 -10.47
C GLY A 126 14.41 -9.70 -11.99
N SER A 127 15.27 -8.80 -12.49
CA SER A 127 15.69 -8.84 -13.88
C SER A 127 16.87 -9.79 -13.94
N SER A 128 16.59 -11.02 -14.38
CA SER A 128 17.63 -11.91 -14.87
C SER A 128 18.01 -11.43 -16.27
N ASP A 129 19.21 -10.86 -16.40
CA ASP A 129 19.97 -10.83 -17.65
C ASP A 129 21.09 -11.87 -17.56
#